data_AF-A0A8B7N6W3-F1
#
_entry.id   AF-A0A8B7N6W3-F1
#
_cell.length_a   1.000
_cell.length_b   1.000
_cell.length_c   1.000
_cell.angle_alpha   90.00
_cell.angle_beta   90.00
_cell.angle_gamma   90.00
#
_symmetry.space_group_name_H-M   'P 1'
#
loop_
_entity.id
_entity.type
_entity.pdbx_description
1 polymer ?
#
loop_
_entity_poly.entity_id
_entity_poly.type
_entity_poly.pdbx_seq_one_letter_code
_entity_poly.pdbx_strand_id
1 'polypeptide(L)'
;MTKQSLRLLVVTCVVVSWAAATELARVRQKGGVHVTSSTLKWVMGMGRRLPPHSVPVVEEDPSTVWCRVKQHSTYTAGALHKGVCTVPFINAVHTFDQDFEVLVSLNGSSRVLRKPWDKYQAPPPNAVAAEHHCLLALFMAEDGTAHAGYLEPRERRAYIVRGTKVVKEESASILVEDEPLRYDLRDIKLDGLRTEVSPDEVELTSVTLLNPGSTHQRIVEPATVTVRHLVYWGRVKGTLAGRNALVISPDGEQRHLVWGDQNELDRAHQLLLEADLPPGTGSNARVLATIRKTEAPYTGKLTSIYADGGRLARTIQGLHMDQRLIELRAVYSPPFYLHNKTELDVPGLSRILYQSTTTTSTTTTTTSTTTTTETPKTKTASFPEKPQSDSLSLGVVTLFSGTVPATAPMQVYFLLSSALLFFLL
;
A
#
# COMPACT_ATOMS: atom_id res chain seq x y z
N MET A 1 59.15 38.24 2.34
CA MET A 1 58.11 37.70 3.24
C MET A 1 56.87 38.58 3.14
N THR A 2 55.88 38.21 2.33
CA THR A 2 54.61 38.94 2.22
C THR A 2 53.49 37.92 2.00
N LYS A 3 52.71 37.66 3.06
CA LYS A 3 51.54 36.77 3.06
C LYS A 3 50.34 37.51 2.48
N GLN A 4 49.91 37.16 1.27
CA GLN A 4 48.61 37.58 0.73
C GLN A 4 47.52 36.67 1.28
N SER A 5 46.55 37.27 1.97
CA SER A 5 45.37 36.60 2.53
C SER A 5 44.31 36.48 1.43
N LEU A 6 44.12 35.26 0.93
CA LEU A 6 43.08 34.90 -0.02
C LEU A 6 41.74 34.76 0.73
N ARG A 7 40.86 35.75 0.61
CA ARG A 7 39.50 35.69 1.16
C ARG A 7 38.61 34.91 0.19
N LEU A 8 38.29 33.67 0.56
CA LEU A 8 37.35 32.81 -0.14
C LEU A 8 35.92 33.31 0.11
N LEU A 9 35.29 33.88 -0.92
CA LEU A 9 33.91 34.36 -0.86
C LEU A 9 32.97 33.19 -1.16
N VAL A 10 32.40 32.59 -0.11
CA VAL A 10 31.41 31.51 -0.24
C VAL A 10 30.06 32.12 -0.64
N VAL A 11 29.72 32.04 -1.92
CA VAL A 11 28.39 32.39 -2.44
C VAL A 11 27.43 31.25 -2.10
N THR A 12 26.66 31.40 -1.03
CA THR A 12 25.52 30.53 -0.71
C THR A 12 24.39 30.80 -1.69
N CYS A 13 24.32 29.99 -2.76
CA CYS A 13 23.15 29.93 -3.64
C CYS A 13 21.97 29.37 -2.85
N VAL A 14 21.10 30.24 -2.35
CA VAL A 14 19.80 29.86 -1.78
C VAL A 14 18.91 29.45 -2.96
N VAL A 15 18.89 28.14 -3.25
CA VAL A 15 17.93 27.56 -4.20
C VAL A 15 16.56 27.59 -3.53
N VAL A 16 15.82 28.68 -3.75
CA VAL A 16 14.40 28.74 -3.37
C VAL A 16 13.67 27.75 -4.28
N SER A 17 13.52 26.50 -3.83
CA SER A 17 12.61 25.56 -4.45
C SER A 17 11.20 26.09 -4.22
N TRP A 18 10.64 26.75 -5.23
CA TRP A 18 9.21 26.95 -5.35
C TRP A 18 8.59 25.57 -5.55
N ALA A 19 8.38 24.85 -4.46
CA ALA A 19 7.55 23.66 -4.47
C ALA A 19 6.12 24.15 -4.71
N ALA A 20 5.74 24.23 -5.99
CA ALA A 20 4.36 24.51 -6.38
C ALA A 20 3.46 23.55 -5.60
N ALA A 21 2.55 24.11 -4.81
CA ALA A 21 1.67 23.35 -3.94
C ALA A 21 0.83 22.39 -4.79
N THR A 22 1.15 21.10 -4.79
CA THR A 22 0.36 20.09 -5.50
C THR A 22 -0.84 19.72 -4.63
N GLU A 23 -2.06 19.96 -5.10
CA GLU A 23 -3.29 19.52 -4.44
C GLU A 23 -3.65 18.10 -4.92
N LEU A 24 -3.98 17.20 -3.99
CA LEU A 24 -4.57 15.90 -4.35
C LEU A 24 -5.98 16.11 -4.91
N ALA A 25 -6.36 15.32 -5.91
CA ALA A 25 -7.70 15.41 -6.45
C ALA A 25 -8.72 14.94 -5.40
N ARG A 26 -9.97 15.39 -5.52
CA ARG A 26 -11.04 14.96 -4.62
C ARG A 26 -11.98 14.04 -5.37
N VAL A 27 -12.52 13.06 -4.66
CA VAL A 27 -13.52 12.13 -5.18
C VAL A 27 -14.76 12.13 -4.30
N ARG A 28 -15.93 12.03 -4.93
CA ARG A 28 -17.22 12.03 -4.25
C ARG A 28 -17.58 10.63 -3.77
N GLN A 29 -17.67 10.43 -2.45
CA GLN A 29 -18.12 9.19 -1.82
C GLN A 29 -19.64 9.02 -1.86
N LYS A 30 -20.11 7.82 -1.53
CA LYS A 30 -21.54 7.55 -1.32
C LYS A 30 -22.07 8.49 -0.22
N GLY A 31 -23.17 9.19 -0.49
CA GLY A 31 -23.71 10.23 0.40
C GLY A 31 -23.26 11.66 0.05
N GLY A 32 -22.39 11.85 -0.94
CA GLY A 32 -22.02 13.18 -1.45
C GLY A 32 -20.87 13.88 -0.73
N VAL A 33 -20.27 13.23 0.27
CA VAL A 33 -19.05 13.69 0.94
C VAL A 33 -17.87 13.58 -0.02
N HIS A 34 -16.98 14.56 -0.03
CA HIS A 34 -15.76 14.53 -0.82
C HIS A 34 -14.59 14.06 0.04
N VAL A 35 -13.79 13.13 -0.49
CA VAL A 35 -12.55 12.67 0.14
C VAL A 35 -11.38 12.87 -0.81
N THR A 36 -10.19 12.91 -0.24
CA THR A 36 -8.96 13.07 -1.02
C THR A 36 -8.60 11.77 -1.72
N SER A 37 -8.35 11.84 -3.03
CA SER A 37 -7.83 10.73 -3.83
C SER A 37 -6.41 10.39 -3.40
N SER A 38 -6.10 9.10 -3.37
CA SER A 38 -4.73 8.62 -3.14
C SER A 38 -3.98 8.33 -4.45
N THR A 39 -4.65 8.38 -5.60
CA THR A 39 -4.07 8.04 -6.93
C THR A 39 -4.09 9.19 -7.93
N LEU A 40 -4.87 10.25 -7.70
CA LEU A 40 -5.00 11.40 -8.58
C LEU A 40 -4.56 12.69 -7.88
N LYS A 41 -3.93 13.59 -8.63
CA LYS A 41 -3.58 14.94 -8.17
C LYS A 41 -3.71 15.98 -9.27
N TRP A 42 -3.83 17.23 -8.87
CA TRP A 42 -3.74 18.39 -9.74
C TRP A 42 -2.32 18.95 -9.72
N VAL A 43 -1.78 19.25 -10.90
CA VAL A 43 -0.43 19.78 -11.08
C VAL A 43 -0.51 21.02 -11.96
N MET A 44 0.19 22.09 -11.58
CA MET A 44 0.30 23.29 -12.41
C MET A 44 0.80 22.93 -13.82
N GLY A 45 0.09 23.42 -14.83
CA GLY A 45 0.48 23.27 -16.23
C GLY A 45 1.72 24.08 -16.55
N MET A 46 2.67 23.49 -17.27
CA MET A 46 3.89 24.18 -17.75
C MET A 46 3.78 24.49 -19.24
N GLY A 47 2.81 25.35 -19.59
CA GLY A 47 2.55 25.76 -20.97
C GLY A 47 2.23 24.56 -21.88
N ARG A 48 3.03 24.37 -22.94
CA ARG A 48 2.78 23.34 -23.98
C ARG A 48 3.17 21.91 -23.59
N ARG A 49 3.94 21.72 -22.51
CA ARG A 49 4.41 20.39 -22.10
C ARG A 49 3.42 19.75 -21.13
N LEU A 50 2.84 18.61 -21.54
CA LEU A 50 1.98 17.82 -20.67
C LEU A 50 2.79 17.17 -19.54
N PRO A 51 2.33 17.25 -18.28
CA PRO A 51 2.91 16.47 -17.19
C PRO A 51 2.89 14.96 -17.49
N PRO A 52 3.88 14.19 -17.01
CA PRO A 52 3.86 12.74 -17.16
C PRO A 52 2.63 12.15 -16.45
N HIS A 53 2.03 11.13 -17.06
CA HIS A 53 0.80 10.48 -16.56
C HIS A 53 -0.41 11.41 -16.44
N SER A 54 -0.49 12.45 -17.28
CA SER A 54 -1.71 13.24 -17.43
C SER A 54 -2.90 12.34 -17.79
N VAL A 55 -4.05 12.59 -17.18
CA VAL A 55 -5.26 11.79 -17.41
C VAL A 55 -5.93 12.30 -18.69
N PRO A 56 -6.03 11.48 -19.74
CA PRO A 56 -6.65 11.92 -20.98
C PRO A 56 -8.17 12.02 -20.84
N VAL A 57 -8.78 12.94 -21.57
CA VAL A 57 -10.25 13.06 -21.65
C VAL A 57 -10.83 11.80 -22.29
N VAL A 58 -10.16 11.32 -23.34
CA VAL A 58 -10.48 10.14 -24.15
C VAL A 58 -9.22 9.33 -24.36
N GLU A 59 -9.28 8.00 -24.26
CA GLU A 59 -8.07 7.16 -24.35
C GLU A 59 -7.46 7.16 -25.75
N GLU A 60 -8.28 7.33 -26.77
CA GLU A 60 -7.93 7.42 -28.18
C GLU A 60 -7.18 8.72 -28.53
N ASP A 61 -7.36 9.79 -27.75
CA ASP A 61 -6.65 11.07 -27.90
C ASP A 61 -5.86 11.45 -26.64
N PRO A 62 -4.63 10.91 -26.47
CA PRO A 62 -3.79 11.20 -25.32
C PRO A 62 -3.25 12.65 -25.31
N SER A 63 -3.46 13.41 -26.40
CA SER A 63 -3.03 14.82 -26.47
C SER A 63 -4.02 15.77 -25.79
N THR A 64 -5.26 15.32 -25.57
CA THR A 64 -6.32 16.07 -24.92
C THR A 64 -6.54 15.55 -23.50
N VAL A 65 -6.18 16.35 -22.49
CA VAL A 65 -6.18 15.93 -21.08
C VAL A 65 -7.08 16.81 -20.23
N TRP A 66 -7.50 16.31 -19.07
CA TRP A 66 -8.30 17.09 -18.14
C TRP A 66 -7.51 18.25 -17.54
N CYS A 67 -8.10 19.44 -17.57
CA CYS A 67 -7.58 20.61 -16.87
C CYS A 67 -8.64 21.28 -16.01
N ARG A 68 -8.20 22.10 -15.07
CA ARG A 68 -9.05 23.02 -14.31
C ARG A 68 -8.42 24.39 -14.18
N VAL A 69 -9.26 25.42 -14.06
CA VAL A 69 -8.84 26.81 -13.87
C VAL A 69 -9.62 27.42 -12.73
N LYS A 70 -8.96 28.23 -11.90
CA LYS A 70 -9.59 28.97 -10.82
C LYS A 70 -10.14 30.30 -11.34
N GLN A 71 -11.46 30.43 -11.40
CA GLN A 71 -12.16 31.68 -11.74
C GLN A 71 -13.06 32.08 -10.58
N HIS A 72 -12.96 33.34 -10.14
CA HIS A 72 -13.76 33.88 -9.04
C HIS A 72 -13.75 33.00 -7.78
N SER A 73 -12.57 32.48 -7.42
CA SER A 73 -12.35 31.57 -6.29
C SER A 73 -12.94 30.16 -6.42
N THR A 74 -13.50 29.82 -7.59
CA THR A 74 -14.01 28.48 -7.89
C THR A 74 -13.23 27.81 -9.02
N TYR A 75 -12.92 26.53 -8.89
CA TYR A 75 -12.28 25.73 -9.92
C TYR A 75 -13.31 25.13 -10.86
N THR A 76 -13.09 25.35 -12.16
CA THR A 76 -13.93 24.81 -13.22
C THR A 76 -13.11 23.91 -14.12
N ALA A 77 -13.64 22.73 -14.46
CA ALA A 77 -12.95 21.74 -15.28
C ALA A 77 -13.29 21.85 -16.76
N GLY A 78 -12.33 21.45 -17.60
CA GLY A 78 -12.46 21.39 -19.04
C GLY A 78 -11.34 20.55 -19.66
N ALA A 79 -10.94 20.87 -20.89
CA ALA A 79 -9.94 20.13 -21.64
C ALA A 79 -8.74 21.00 -22.02
N LEU A 80 -7.55 20.46 -21.84
CA LEU A 80 -6.30 21.01 -22.34
C LEU A 80 -5.94 20.33 -23.65
N HIS A 81 -5.83 21.12 -24.72
CA HIS A 81 -5.38 20.66 -26.02
C HIS A 81 -4.31 21.62 -26.56
N LYS A 82 -3.16 21.10 -27.01
CA LYS A 82 -2.05 21.89 -27.56
C LYS A 82 -1.57 23.06 -26.68
N GLY A 83 -1.64 22.90 -25.36
CA GLY A 83 -1.20 23.91 -24.38
C GLY A 83 -2.24 24.98 -24.04
N VAL A 84 -3.47 24.88 -24.55
CA VAL A 84 -4.57 25.78 -24.20
C VAL A 84 -5.65 25.00 -23.43
N CYS A 85 -5.87 25.37 -22.18
CA CYS A 85 -6.94 24.84 -21.34
C CYS A 85 -8.24 25.60 -21.65
N THR A 86 -9.25 24.87 -22.11
CA THR A 86 -10.56 25.43 -22.45
C THR A 86 -11.59 24.95 -21.45
N VAL A 87 -12.24 25.88 -20.74
CA VAL A 87 -13.21 25.60 -19.67
C VAL A 87 -14.55 26.31 -19.94
N PRO A 88 -15.68 25.69 -19.59
CA PRO A 88 -16.97 26.38 -19.61
C PRO A 88 -17.13 27.23 -18.36
N PHE A 89 -17.55 28.49 -18.46
CA PHE A 89 -17.94 29.31 -17.31
C PHE A 89 -19.29 29.96 -17.57
N ILE A 90 -20.30 29.59 -16.79
CA ILE A 90 -21.70 30.02 -16.93
C ILE A 90 -22.24 29.69 -18.34
N ASN A 91 -22.12 30.60 -19.29
CA ASN A 91 -22.60 30.46 -20.67
C ASN A 91 -21.51 30.80 -21.72
N ALA A 92 -20.28 31.04 -21.29
CA ALA A 92 -19.16 31.42 -22.16
C ALA A 92 -18.02 30.41 -22.05
N VAL A 93 -17.32 30.21 -23.16
CA VAL A 93 -16.12 29.38 -23.21
C VAL A 93 -14.92 30.28 -22.95
N HIS A 94 -14.10 29.92 -21.96
CA HIS A 94 -12.87 30.62 -21.65
C HIS A 94 -11.67 29.74 -21.97
N THR A 95 -10.63 30.37 -22.51
CA THR A 95 -9.37 29.73 -22.89
C THR A 95 -8.22 30.31 -22.09
N PHE A 96 -7.36 29.45 -21.58
CA PHE A 96 -6.21 29.80 -20.77
C PHE A 96 -4.96 29.11 -21.30
N ASP A 97 -3.90 29.88 -21.57
CA ASP A 97 -2.58 29.38 -21.95
C ASP A 97 -1.61 29.32 -20.76
N GLN A 98 -1.98 29.92 -19.63
CA GLN A 98 -1.26 29.96 -18.36
C GLN A 98 -2.23 29.77 -17.19
N ASP A 99 -1.71 29.59 -15.97
CA ASP A 99 -2.50 29.52 -14.72
C ASP A 99 -3.64 28.48 -14.70
N PHE A 100 -3.36 27.31 -15.28
CA PHE A 100 -4.24 26.15 -15.20
C PHE A 100 -3.55 24.97 -14.52
N GLU A 101 -4.34 24.03 -14.05
CA GLU A 101 -3.87 22.77 -13.47
C GLU A 101 -4.34 21.59 -14.32
N VAL A 102 -3.52 20.54 -14.39
CA VAL A 102 -3.76 19.31 -15.14
C VAL A 102 -3.98 18.16 -14.17
N LEU A 103 -4.97 17.32 -14.46
CA LEU A 103 -5.20 16.10 -13.68
C LEU A 103 -4.15 15.05 -14.04
N VAL A 104 -3.44 14.55 -13.04
CA VAL A 104 -2.33 13.61 -13.22
C VAL A 104 -2.54 12.38 -12.34
N SER A 105 -2.29 11.21 -12.92
CA SER A 105 -2.18 9.94 -12.21
C SER A 105 -0.85 9.86 -11.46
N LEU A 106 -0.89 9.73 -10.14
CA LEU A 106 0.30 9.62 -9.29
C LEU A 106 1.11 8.39 -9.70
N ASN A 107 2.25 8.59 -10.35
CA ASN A 107 3.13 7.51 -10.85
C ASN A 107 2.39 6.49 -11.72
N GLY A 108 1.37 6.93 -12.48
CA GLY A 108 0.56 6.04 -13.32
C GLY A 108 -0.21 4.97 -12.52
N SER A 109 -0.63 5.28 -11.29
CA SER A 109 -1.30 4.34 -10.40
C SER A 109 -2.82 4.33 -10.49
N SER A 110 -3.40 5.41 -10.99
CA SER A 110 -4.85 5.53 -11.11
C SER A 110 -5.36 4.78 -12.33
N ARG A 111 -6.54 4.18 -12.17
CA ARG A 111 -7.39 3.77 -13.27
C ARG A 111 -8.66 4.61 -13.17
N VAL A 112 -9.09 5.17 -14.29
CA VAL A 112 -10.31 5.98 -14.36
C VAL A 112 -11.30 5.33 -15.29
N LEU A 113 -12.59 5.48 -14.97
CA LEU A 113 -13.71 4.96 -15.75
C LEU A 113 -14.62 6.12 -16.12
N ARG A 114 -15.33 5.95 -17.24
CA ARG A 114 -16.38 6.86 -17.68
C ARG A 114 -17.71 6.17 -17.41
N LYS A 115 -18.47 6.66 -16.44
CA LYS A 115 -19.78 6.09 -16.11
C LYS A 115 -20.89 6.95 -16.69
N PRO A 116 -21.84 6.38 -17.45
CA PRO A 116 -22.98 7.13 -17.94
C PRO A 116 -23.78 7.68 -16.77
N TRP A 117 -24.33 8.88 -16.95
CA TRP A 117 -25.11 9.60 -15.96
C TRP A 117 -26.18 10.43 -16.68
N ASP A 118 -27.33 10.57 -16.05
CA ASP A 118 -28.41 11.46 -16.47
C ASP A 118 -28.95 12.25 -15.27
N LYS A 119 -29.72 13.31 -15.54
CA LYS A 119 -30.29 14.21 -14.52
C LYS A 119 -31.22 13.52 -13.51
N TYR A 120 -31.70 12.31 -13.80
CA TYR A 120 -32.59 11.54 -12.92
C TYR A 120 -31.80 10.65 -11.95
N GLN A 121 -30.53 10.37 -12.26
CA GLN A 121 -29.64 9.57 -11.42
C GLN A 121 -28.78 10.44 -10.51
N ALA A 122 -28.49 9.92 -9.31
CA ALA A 122 -27.45 10.51 -8.49
C ALA A 122 -26.08 10.33 -9.17
N PRO A 123 -25.13 11.28 -9.06
CA PRO A 123 -23.80 11.07 -9.59
C PRO A 123 -23.17 9.79 -9.00
N PRO A 124 -22.37 9.05 -9.79
CA PRO A 124 -21.75 7.82 -9.32
C PRO A 124 -20.80 8.09 -8.13
N PRO A 125 -20.59 7.10 -7.25
CA PRO A 125 -19.53 7.18 -6.26
C PRO A 125 -18.16 7.19 -6.96
N ASN A 126 -17.17 7.72 -6.25
CA ASN A 126 -15.79 7.95 -6.70
C ASN A 126 -15.68 8.89 -7.92
N ALA A 127 -16.72 9.69 -8.20
CA ALA A 127 -16.67 10.72 -9.23
C ALA A 127 -15.58 11.75 -8.89
N VAL A 128 -14.71 12.03 -9.85
CA VAL A 128 -13.59 12.96 -9.71
C VAL A 128 -14.11 14.38 -9.73
N ALA A 129 -13.69 15.19 -8.77
CA ALA A 129 -14.13 16.55 -8.58
C ALA A 129 -13.06 17.55 -9.02
N ALA A 130 -13.48 18.56 -9.79
CA ALA A 130 -12.69 19.76 -10.05
C ALA A 130 -12.61 20.61 -8.77
N GLU A 131 -13.72 20.67 -8.03
CA GLU A 131 -13.88 21.29 -6.72
C GLU A 131 -15.11 20.68 -5.99
N HIS A 132 -15.41 21.12 -4.77
CA HIS A 132 -16.51 20.61 -3.93
C HIS A 132 -17.89 20.48 -4.60
N HIS A 133 -18.16 21.24 -5.66
CA HIS A 133 -19.48 21.29 -6.32
C HIS A 133 -19.45 20.94 -7.81
N CYS A 134 -18.27 20.65 -8.37
CA CYS A 134 -18.09 20.42 -9.81
C CYS A 134 -17.41 19.07 -10.04
N LEU A 135 -18.11 18.14 -10.67
CA LEU A 135 -17.59 16.82 -11.05
C LEU A 135 -17.13 16.84 -12.51
N LEU A 136 -16.09 16.08 -12.87
CA LEU A 136 -15.59 16.01 -14.25
C LEU A 136 -16.60 15.27 -15.13
N ALA A 137 -17.04 15.93 -16.20
CA ALA A 137 -18.07 15.43 -17.11
C ALA A 137 -17.61 15.48 -18.56
N LEU A 138 -17.97 14.43 -19.31
CA LEU A 138 -17.63 14.22 -20.70
C LEU A 138 -18.92 13.94 -21.48
N PHE A 139 -19.08 14.59 -22.61
CA PHE A 139 -20.15 14.29 -23.55
C PHE A 139 -19.54 13.79 -24.87
N MET A 140 -20.04 12.66 -25.37
CA MET A 140 -19.67 12.14 -26.68
C MET A 140 -20.76 12.59 -27.67
N ALA A 141 -20.39 13.40 -28.65
CA ALA A 141 -21.29 13.79 -29.72
C ALA A 141 -21.51 12.63 -30.72
N GLU A 142 -22.53 12.75 -31.57
CA GLU A 142 -22.91 11.71 -32.54
C GLU A 142 -21.82 11.43 -33.58
N ASP A 143 -20.97 12.42 -33.84
CA ASP A 143 -19.79 12.32 -34.70
C ASP A 143 -18.60 11.61 -34.03
N GLY A 144 -18.74 11.19 -32.77
CA GLY A 144 -17.69 10.59 -31.96
C GLY A 144 -16.76 11.62 -31.31
N THR A 145 -16.99 12.92 -31.49
CA THR A 145 -16.18 13.96 -30.87
C THR A 145 -16.47 14.07 -29.39
N ALA A 146 -15.40 14.09 -28.59
CA ALA A 146 -15.48 14.21 -27.15
C ALA A 146 -15.41 15.67 -26.69
N HIS A 147 -16.35 16.04 -25.84
CA HIS A 147 -16.45 17.37 -25.26
C HIS A 147 -16.39 17.31 -23.74
N ALA A 148 -15.35 17.92 -23.16
CA ALA A 148 -15.16 17.97 -21.72
C ALA A 148 -15.88 19.16 -21.08
N GLY A 149 -16.15 19.04 -19.79
CA GLY A 149 -16.69 20.09 -18.95
C GLY A 149 -16.88 19.60 -17.53
N TYR A 150 -17.92 20.09 -16.86
CA TYR A 150 -18.25 19.68 -15.50
C TYR A 150 -19.73 19.44 -15.31
N LEU A 151 -20.07 18.58 -14.35
CA LEU A 151 -21.40 18.37 -13.82
C LEU A 151 -21.53 19.15 -12.52
N GLU A 152 -22.59 19.94 -12.39
CA GLU A 152 -23.01 20.53 -11.13
C GLU A 152 -24.15 19.69 -10.51
N PRO A 153 -23.88 18.88 -9.47
CA PRO A 153 -24.87 17.94 -8.94
C PRO A 153 -26.13 18.59 -8.37
N ARG A 154 -26.04 19.84 -7.88
CA ARG A 154 -27.18 20.58 -7.34
C ARG A 154 -28.16 20.98 -8.42
N GLU A 155 -27.65 21.42 -9.56
CA GLU A 155 -28.47 21.80 -10.72
C GLU A 155 -28.89 20.61 -11.59
N ARG A 156 -28.22 19.46 -11.41
CA ARG A 156 -28.42 18.25 -12.23
C ARG A 156 -28.22 18.52 -13.72
N ARG A 157 -27.19 19.31 -14.04
CA ARG A 157 -26.84 19.69 -15.42
C ARG A 157 -25.34 19.60 -15.64
N ALA A 158 -24.94 19.08 -16.80
CA ALA A 158 -23.57 19.11 -17.25
C ALA A 158 -23.34 20.32 -18.16
N TYR A 159 -22.28 21.09 -17.87
CA TYR A 159 -21.84 22.25 -18.61
C TYR A 159 -20.67 21.83 -19.50
N ILE A 160 -20.91 21.71 -20.81
CA ILE A 160 -20.00 21.10 -21.77
C ILE A 160 -19.52 22.13 -22.79
N VAL A 161 -18.23 22.13 -23.13
CA VAL A 161 -17.66 23.00 -24.16
C VAL A 161 -17.86 22.38 -25.56
N ARG A 162 -18.69 23.00 -26.41
CA ARG A 162 -18.86 22.62 -27.82
C ARG A 162 -18.48 23.79 -28.73
N GLY A 163 -17.25 23.78 -29.23
CA GLY A 163 -16.68 24.89 -29.99
C GLY A 163 -16.58 26.15 -29.12
N THR A 164 -17.27 27.22 -29.51
CA THR A 164 -17.28 28.51 -28.79
C THR A 164 -18.45 28.68 -27.83
N LYS A 165 -19.30 27.65 -27.67
CA LYS A 165 -20.50 27.70 -26.83
C LYS A 165 -20.43 26.70 -25.68
N VAL A 166 -21.03 27.08 -24.56
CA VAL A 166 -21.31 26.16 -23.45
C VAL A 166 -22.70 25.58 -23.67
N VAL A 167 -22.79 24.26 -23.79
CA VAL A 167 -24.05 23.53 -23.92
C VAL A 167 -24.39 22.89 -22.59
N LYS A 168 -25.65 23.02 -22.17
CA LYS A 168 -26.17 22.36 -20.97
C LYS A 168 -26.76 21.03 -21.38
N GLU A 169 -26.14 19.95 -20.94
CA GLU A 169 -26.55 18.58 -21.24
C GLU A 169 -27.23 17.95 -20.02
N GLU A 170 -28.27 17.16 -20.27
CA GLU A 170 -29.01 16.41 -19.26
C GLU A 170 -28.48 14.99 -19.06
N SER A 171 -27.58 14.56 -19.94
CA SER A 171 -26.88 13.28 -19.89
C SER A 171 -25.40 13.49 -20.24
N ALA A 172 -24.51 12.80 -19.54
CA ALA A 172 -23.08 12.83 -19.77
C ALA A 172 -22.41 11.56 -19.21
N SER A 173 -21.14 11.37 -19.52
CA SER A 173 -20.28 10.43 -18.83
C SER A 173 -19.49 11.14 -17.73
N ILE A 174 -19.49 10.60 -16.52
CA ILE A 174 -18.77 11.15 -15.38
C ILE A 174 -17.46 10.40 -15.21
N LEU A 175 -16.36 11.14 -15.01
CA LEU A 175 -15.07 10.55 -14.71
C LEU A 175 -15.08 10.01 -13.28
N VAL A 176 -14.79 8.73 -13.12
CA VAL A 176 -14.81 8.01 -11.85
C VAL A 176 -13.45 7.37 -11.61
N GLU A 177 -12.89 7.54 -10.41
CA GLU A 177 -11.71 6.78 -9.99
C GLU A 177 -12.11 5.32 -9.70
N ASP A 178 -11.45 4.38 -10.38
CA ASP A 178 -11.62 2.95 -10.12
C ASP A 178 -10.67 2.53 -9.00
N GLU A 179 -11.22 1.97 -7.93
CA GLU A 179 -10.44 1.56 -6.77
C GLU A 179 -10.07 0.08 -6.90
N PRO A 180 -8.79 -0.29 -6.67
CA PRO A 180 -8.41 -1.69 -6.68
C PRO A 180 -9.03 -2.45 -5.50
N LEU A 181 -9.42 -3.70 -5.76
CA LEU A 181 -9.89 -4.62 -4.72
C LEU A 181 -8.74 -5.10 -3.83
N ARG A 182 -7.57 -5.35 -4.44
CA ARG A 182 -6.39 -5.86 -3.76
C ARG A 182 -5.10 -5.53 -4.53
N TYR A 183 -3.98 -5.73 -3.87
CA TYR A 183 -2.65 -5.59 -4.44
C TYR A 183 -1.90 -6.93 -4.48
N ASP A 184 -1.06 -7.12 -5.48
CA ASP A 184 -0.02 -8.15 -5.50
C ASP A 184 1.35 -7.46 -5.55
N LEU A 185 2.20 -7.66 -4.54
CA LEU A 185 3.58 -7.18 -4.53
C LEU A 185 4.54 -8.34 -4.79
N ARG A 186 5.34 -8.21 -5.85
CA ARG A 186 6.31 -9.22 -6.30
C ARG A 186 7.65 -8.59 -6.66
N ASP A 187 8.63 -9.43 -6.97
CA ASP A 187 9.96 -9.02 -7.46
C ASP A 187 10.66 -8.04 -6.50
N ILE A 188 10.48 -8.26 -5.19
CA ILE A 188 11.00 -7.38 -4.15
C ILE A 188 12.52 -7.49 -4.10
N LYS A 189 13.19 -6.34 -4.13
CA LYS A 189 14.63 -6.20 -3.90
C LYS A 189 14.83 -5.23 -2.75
N LEU A 190 15.35 -5.74 -1.64
CA LEU A 190 15.74 -4.95 -0.48
C LEU A 190 17.11 -4.31 -0.72
N ASP A 191 17.27 -3.05 -0.31
CA ASP A 191 18.54 -2.35 -0.36
C ASP A 191 19.38 -2.70 0.87
N GLY A 192 20.23 -3.73 0.72
CA GLY A 192 21.10 -4.22 1.80
C GLY A 192 22.09 -3.17 2.34
N LEU A 193 22.50 -2.19 1.53
CA LEU A 193 23.44 -1.15 1.96
C LEU A 193 22.78 -0.13 2.90
N ARG A 194 21.47 0.05 2.75
CA ARG A 194 20.66 0.98 3.54
C ARG A 194 19.73 0.26 4.52
N THR A 195 19.99 -1.01 4.77
CA THR A 195 19.22 -1.81 5.72
C THR A 195 19.76 -1.56 7.12
N GLU A 196 18.88 -1.15 8.02
CA GLU A 196 19.18 -1.01 9.44
C GLU A 196 18.65 -2.24 10.20
N VAL A 197 19.51 -2.79 11.06
CA VAL A 197 19.19 -3.97 11.86
C VAL A 197 19.51 -3.67 13.32
N SER A 198 18.51 -3.78 14.18
CA SER A 198 18.68 -3.63 15.63
C SER A 198 18.13 -4.85 16.36
N PRO A 199 18.95 -5.58 17.14
CA PRO A 199 18.48 -6.57 18.09
C PRO A 199 18.00 -5.88 19.37
N ASP A 200 16.92 -6.39 19.95
CA ASP A 200 16.31 -5.93 21.19
C ASP A 200 16.03 -7.15 22.06
N GLU A 201 16.41 -7.10 23.34
CA GLU A 201 16.24 -8.20 24.27
C GLU A 201 15.12 -7.89 25.26
N VAL A 202 14.12 -8.77 25.33
CA VAL A 202 12.92 -8.56 26.13
C VAL A 202 12.66 -9.79 26.99
N GLU A 203 12.44 -9.59 28.29
CA GLU A 203 11.94 -10.64 29.17
C GLU A 203 10.45 -10.88 28.93
N LEU A 204 10.09 -12.12 28.59
CA LEU A 204 8.69 -12.48 28.27
C LEU A 204 7.94 -13.04 29.48
N THR A 205 8.62 -13.84 30.30
CA THR A 205 8.04 -14.46 31.49
C THR A 205 9.13 -14.91 32.47
N SER A 206 8.74 -15.14 33.72
CA SER A 206 9.56 -15.70 34.78
C SER A 206 8.76 -16.75 35.55
N VAL A 207 9.36 -17.92 35.77
CA VAL A 207 8.73 -19.08 36.43
C VAL A 207 9.68 -19.59 37.51
N THR A 208 9.15 -19.92 38.69
CA THR A 208 9.94 -20.54 39.75
C THR A 208 9.74 -22.04 39.74
N LEU A 209 10.83 -22.80 39.54
CA LEU A 209 10.88 -24.25 39.64
C LEU A 209 11.16 -24.62 41.09
N LEU A 210 10.39 -25.56 41.67
CA LEU A 210 10.47 -25.94 43.08
C LEU A 210 10.64 -27.45 43.24
N ASN A 211 11.62 -27.88 44.03
CA ASN A 211 11.74 -29.26 44.50
C ASN A 211 11.57 -29.30 46.04
N PRO A 212 10.33 -29.38 46.55
CA PRO A 212 10.08 -29.53 47.98
C PRO A 212 10.37 -30.95 48.50
N GLY A 213 10.69 -31.90 47.61
CA GLY A 213 10.94 -33.29 47.97
C GLY A 213 12.24 -33.50 48.73
N SER A 214 12.42 -34.73 49.22
CA SER A 214 13.61 -35.16 49.97
C SER A 214 14.70 -35.77 49.08
N THR A 215 14.47 -35.87 47.76
CA THR A 215 15.42 -36.40 46.79
C THR A 215 15.74 -35.39 45.69
N HIS A 216 16.88 -35.56 45.03
CA HIS A 216 17.20 -34.83 43.80
C HIS A 216 16.18 -35.19 42.70
N GLN A 217 15.59 -34.20 42.05
CA GLN A 217 14.54 -34.39 41.04
C GLN A 217 14.67 -33.38 39.90
N ARG A 218 14.34 -33.83 38.68
CA ARG A 218 14.15 -32.97 37.51
C ARG A 218 12.76 -32.37 37.57
N ILE A 219 12.68 -31.07 37.80
CA ILE A 219 11.41 -30.33 37.79
C ILE A 219 11.18 -29.80 36.39
N VAL A 220 9.97 -30.00 35.86
CA VAL A 220 9.56 -29.55 34.53
C VAL A 220 8.27 -28.74 34.68
N GLU A 221 8.29 -27.48 34.26
CA GLU A 221 7.14 -26.59 34.27
C GLU A 221 6.82 -26.09 32.84
N PRO A 222 5.58 -26.26 32.35
CA PRO A 222 5.19 -25.71 31.06
C PRO A 222 4.99 -24.20 31.14
N ALA A 223 5.45 -23.48 30.12
CA ALA A 223 5.23 -22.05 29.94
C ALA A 223 4.75 -21.76 28.52
N THR A 224 3.86 -20.78 28.35
CA THR A 224 3.46 -20.29 27.02
C THR A 224 3.88 -18.84 26.89
N VAL A 225 4.63 -18.52 25.84
CA VAL A 225 5.01 -17.13 25.52
C VAL A 225 4.47 -16.76 24.16
N THR A 226 3.92 -15.55 24.04
CA THR A 226 3.45 -15.03 22.75
C THR A 226 4.41 -13.94 22.31
N VAL A 227 4.96 -14.08 21.10
CA VAL A 227 5.85 -13.06 20.53
C VAL A 227 5.19 -12.50 19.29
N ARG A 228 5.09 -11.17 19.24
CA ARG A 228 4.53 -10.45 18.09
C ARG A 228 5.53 -10.43 16.95
N HIS A 229 5.10 -10.89 15.78
CA HIS A 229 5.82 -10.69 14.53
C HIS A 229 5.12 -9.56 13.77
N LEU A 230 5.80 -8.42 13.61
CA LEU A 230 5.24 -7.25 12.93
C LEU A 230 5.84 -7.12 11.53
N VAL A 231 4.98 -6.93 10.53
CA VAL A 231 5.39 -6.77 9.13
C VAL A 231 4.69 -5.55 8.52
N TYR A 232 5.46 -4.66 7.92
CA TYR A 232 4.98 -3.46 7.24
C TYR A 232 5.70 -3.26 5.91
N TRP A 233 4.94 -2.95 4.85
CA TRP A 233 5.46 -2.74 3.49
C TRP A 233 5.34 -1.28 3.01
N GLY A 234 5.09 -0.35 3.93
CA GLY A 234 5.04 1.08 3.61
C GLY A 234 3.69 1.53 3.03
N ARG A 235 3.51 2.86 3.02
CA ARG A 235 2.51 3.55 2.21
C ARG A 235 3.20 4.16 1.01
N VAL A 236 2.85 3.69 -0.19
CA VAL A 236 3.42 4.21 -1.44
C VAL A 236 2.44 5.19 -2.07
N LYS A 237 2.94 6.33 -2.58
CA LYS A 237 2.09 7.28 -3.32
C LYS A 237 1.39 6.57 -4.48
N GLY A 238 0.11 6.85 -4.68
CA GLY A 238 -0.68 6.11 -5.66
C GLY A 238 -1.20 4.75 -5.17
N THR A 239 -1.38 4.56 -3.87
CA THR A 239 -1.99 3.34 -3.31
C THR A 239 -3.01 3.69 -2.24
N LEU A 240 -4.04 2.86 -2.11
CA LEU A 240 -5.05 2.97 -1.07
C LEU A 240 -4.64 2.07 0.10
N ALA A 241 -4.57 2.64 1.30
CA ALA A 241 -4.34 1.87 2.52
C ALA A 241 -5.59 1.03 2.87
N GLY A 242 -5.41 -0.02 3.67
CA GLY A 242 -6.51 -0.87 4.13
C GLY A 242 -6.99 -1.90 3.09
N ARG A 243 -6.34 -2.00 1.94
CA ARG A 243 -6.65 -3.02 0.92
C ARG A 243 -5.89 -4.31 1.20
N ASN A 244 -6.52 -5.44 0.91
CA ASN A 244 -5.84 -6.73 0.98
C ASN A 244 -4.66 -6.76 0.01
N ALA A 245 -3.57 -7.38 0.42
CA ALA A 245 -2.36 -7.51 -0.37
C ALA A 245 -1.81 -8.94 -0.27
N LEU A 246 -1.41 -9.49 -1.41
CA LEU A 246 -0.56 -10.68 -1.47
C LEU A 246 0.87 -10.21 -1.69
N VAL A 247 1.75 -10.48 -0.74
CA VAL A 247 3.17 -10.15 -0.85
C VAL A 247 3.97 -11.43 -1.01
N ILE A 248 4.78 -11.49 -2.06
CA ILE A 248 5.77 -12.55 -2.28
C ILE A 248 7.13 -11.99 -1.90
N SER A 249 7.60 -12.38 -0.72
CA SER A 249 8.87 -11.96 -0.17
C SER A 249 10.05 -12.49 -0.99
N PRO A 250 11.27 -11.91 -0.88
CA PRO A 250 12.44 -12.36 -1.66
C PRO A 250 12.84 -13.81 -1.45
N ASP A 251 12.52 -14.38 -0.28
CA ASP A 251 12.66 -15.78 0.11
C ASP A 251 11.58 -16.71 -0.50
N GLY A 252 10.63 -16.16 -1.25
CA GLY A 252 9.54 -16.88 -1.90
C GLY A 252 8.32 -17.09 -1.00
N GLU A 253 8.37 -16.66 0.26
CA GLU A 253 7.24 -16.78 1.18
C GLU A 253 6.08 -15.88 0.72
N GLN A 254 4.88 -16.45 0.68
CA GLN A 254 3.67 -15.73 0.32
C GLN A 254 2.89 -15.36 1.58
N ARG A 255 2.57 -14.07 1.73
CA ARG A 255 1.82 -13.55 2.88
C ARG A 255 0.62 -12.73 2.43
N HIS A 256 -0.51 -12.97 3.08
CA HIS A 256 -1.71 -12.14 2.96
C HIS A 256 -1.68 -11.07 4.05
N LEU A 257 -1.70 -9.81 3.66
CA LEU A 257 -1.52 -8.65 4.54
C LEU A 257 -2.53 -7.55 4.18
N VAL A 258 -2.66 -6.57 5.06
CA VAL A 258 -3.35 -5.30 4.80
C VAL A 258 -2.30 -4.27 4.36
N TRP A 259 -2.51 -3.68 3.18
CA TRP A 259 -1.60 -2.72 2.58
C TRP A 259 -1.59 -1.39 3.33
N GLY A 260 -0.40 -0.82 3.51
CA GLY A 260 -0.24 0.47 4.19
C GLY A 260 -0.57 0.44 5.68
N ASP A 261 -0.63 -0.75 6.27
CA ASP A 261 -0.88 -1.00 7.69
C ASP A 261 0.16 -1.97 8.27
N GLN A 262 0.37 -1.89 9.59
CA GLN A 262 1.27 -2.77 10.32
C GLN A 262 0.55 -4.08 10.62
N ASN A 263 1.04 -5.17 10.05
CA ASN A 263 0.41 -6.49 10.17
C ASN A 263 1.04 -7.25 11.32
N GLU A 264 0.21 -7.80 12.21
CA GLU A 264 0.64 -8.66 13.32
C GLU A 264 0.44 -10.14 12.94
N LEU A 265 1.51 -10.91 12.99
CA LEU A 265 1.56 -12.34 12.66
C LEU A 265 1.91 -13.15 13.92
N ASP A 266 1.15 -12.93 14.99
CA ASP A 266 1.41 -13.47 16.33
C ASP A 266 1.70 -14.97 16.33
N ARG A 267 2.74 -15.36 17.08
CA ARG A 267 3.10 -16.77 17.28
C ARG A 267 3.18 -17.06 18.77
N ALA A 268 2.41 -18.05 19.21
CA ALA A 268 2.52 -18.63 20.53
C ALA A 268 3.58 -19.75 20.51
N HIS A 269 4.49 -19.73 21.48
CA HIS A 269 5.49 -20.74 21.72
C HIS A 269 5.19 -21.44 23.04
N GLN A 270 4.96 -22.76 22.97
CA GLN A 270 4.89 -23.61 24.15
C GLN A 270 6.30 -24.07 24.51
N LEU A 271 6.70 -23.82 25.75
CA LEU A 271 8.03 -24.06 26.29
C LEU A 271 7.92 -25.05 27.45
N LEU A 272 8.93 -25.89 27.61
CA LEU A 272 9.11 -26.72 28.81
C LEU A 272 10.37 -26.20 29.52
N LEU A 273 10.18 -25.59 30.67
CA LEU A 273 11.26 -25.10 31.51
C LEU A 273 11.63 -26.20 32.48
N GLU A 274 12.92 -26.53 32.56
CA GLU A 274 13.36 -27.66 33.34
C GLU A 274 14.71 -27.43 34.02
N ALA A 275 14.80 -27.91 35.25
CA ALA A 275 16.03 -27.87 36.05
C ALA A 275 16.13 -29.11 36.94
N ASP A 276 17.35 -29.61 37.08
CA ASP A 276 17.70 -30.64 38.05
C ASP A 276 17.98 -29.94 39.40
N LEU A 277 17.11 -30.19 40.39
CA LEU A 277 17.14 -29.46 41.66
C LEU A 277 17.43 -30.42 42.83
N PRO A 278 18.38 -30.07 43.73
CA PRO A 278 18.56 -30.73 45.02
C PRO A 278 17.28 -30.67 45.88
N PRO A 279 17.13 -31.56 46.87
CA PRO A 279 15.97 -31.54 47.77
C PRO A 279 15.88 -30.24 48.56
N GLY A 280 14.66 -29.73 48.72
CA GLY A 280 14.40 -28.49 49.46
C GLY A 280 14.95 -27.23 48.78
N THR A 281 15.12 -27.24 47.46
CA THR A 281 15.62 -26.08 46.69
C THR A 281 14.64 -25.64 45.60
N GLY A 282 14.87 -24.44 45.06
CA GLY A 282 14.16 -23.89 43.92
C GLY A 282 15.10 -23.10 43.01
N SER A 283 14.69 -22.81 41.78
CA SER A 283 15.43 -21.94 40.85
C SER A 283 14.45 -21.09 40.06
N ASN A 284 14.82 -19.84 39.78
CA ASN A 284 14.01 -18.94 38.95
C ASN A 284 14.46 -19.06 37.50
N ALA A 285 13.53 -19.41 36.61
CA ALA A 285 13.74 -19.47 35.17
C ALA A 285 13.14 -18.22 34.50
N ARG A 286 13.98 -17.36 33.92
CA ARG A 286 13.56 -16.20 33.14
C ARG A 286 13.65 -16.53 31.65
N VAL A 287 12.58 -16.30 30.90
CA VAL A 287 12.56 -16.47 29.45
C VAL A 287 12.83 -15.13 28.79
N LEU A 288 13.97 -15.03 28.11
CA LEU A 288 14.40 -13.86 27.36
C LEU A 288 14.21 -14.11 25.87
N ALA A 289 13.73 -13.10 25.16
CA ALA A 289 13.57 -13.10 23.72
C ALA A 289 14.48 -12.05 23.08
N THR A 290 15.26 -12.46 22.08
CA THR A 290 15.96 -11.53 21.21
C THR A 290 15.12 -11.31 19.97
N ILE A 291 14.58 -10.09 19.84
CA ILE A 291 13.75 -9.65 18.73
C ILE A 291 14.62 -8.81 17.81
N ARG A 292 14.60 -9.09 16.51
CA ARG A 292 15.29 -8.28 15.51
C ARG A 292 14.29 -7.37 14.81
N LYS A 293 14.56 -6.09 14.85
CA LYS A 293 13.91 -5.06 14.03
C LYS A 293 14.78 -4.82 12.81
N THR A 294 14.18 -4.92 11.63
CA THR A 294 14.82 -4.67 10.34
C THR A 294 14.03 -3.61 9.60
N GLU A 295 14.71 -2.56 9.20
CA GLU A 295 14.16 -1.50 8.36
C GLU A 295 14.97 -1.43 7.06
N ALA A 296 14.32 -1.62 5.92
CA ALA A 296 14.99 -1.71 4.63
C ALA A 296 14.20 -0.98 3.55
N PRO A 297 14.81 -0.01 2.84
CA PRO A 297 14.26 0.48 1.58
C PRO A 297 14.13 -0.67 0.58
N TYR A 298 13.08 -0.66 -0.24
CA TYR A 298 12.87 -1.70 -1.24
C TYR A 298 12.41 -1.13 -2.57
N THR A 299 12.66 -1.92 -3.63
CA THR A 299 12.02 -1.79 -4.94
C THR A 299 11.20 -3.04 -5.20
N GLY A 300 10.06 -2.93 -5.88
CA GLY A 300 9.23 -4.09 -6.21
C GLY A 300 8.19 -3.78 -7.27
N LYS A 301 7.56 -4.82 -7.82
CA LYS A 301 6.47 -4.70 -8.79
C LYS A 301 5.13 -4.83 -8.08
N LEU A 302 4.40 -3.73 -8.00
CA LEU A 302 3.04 -3.69 -7.44
C LEU A 302 2.02 -3.83 -8.56
N THR A 303 1.12 -4.80 -8.43
CA THR A 303 -0.01 -5.00 -9.35
C THR A 303 -1.32 -4.71 -8.64
N SER A 304 -2.02 -3.67 -9.06
CA SER A 304 -3.40 -3.38 -8.66
C SER A 304 -4.35 -4.32 -9.40
N ILE A 305 -5.27 -4.96 -8.68
CA ILE A 305 -6.30 -5.84 -9.26
C ILE A 305 -7.67 -5.21 -9.00
N TYR A 306 -8.45 -5.01 -10.06
CA TYR A 306 -9.75 -4.33 -10.04
C TYR A 306 -10.91 -5.32 -10.05
N ALA A 307 -12.13 -4.82 -9.82
CA ALA A 307 -13.34 -5.63 -9.71
C ALA A 307 -13.73 -6.36 -10.99
N ASP A 308 -13.37 -5.80 -12.15
CA ASP A 308 -13.57 -6.39 -13.46
C ASP A 308 -12.46 -7.39 -13.86
N GLY A 309 -11.51 -7.68 -12.96
CA GLY A 309 -10.34 -8.51 -13.24
C GLY A 309 -9.21 -7.78 -13.96
N GLY A 310 -9.38 -6.49 -14.29
CA GLY A 310 -8.33 -5.64 -14.83
C GLY A 310 -7.11 -5.59 -13.90
N ARG A 311 -5.92 -5.44 -14.48
CA ARG A 311 -4.65 -5.40 -13.75
C ARG A 311 -3.81 -4.22 -14.21
N LEU A 312 -3.26 -3.48 -13.25
CA LEU A 312 -2.32 -2.38 -13.51
C LEU A 312 -1.04 -2.63 -12.71
N ALA A 313 0.06 -2.92 -13.42
CA ALA A 313 1.34 -3.22 -12.80
C ALA A 313 2.32 -2.07 -12.96
N ARG A 314 3.05 -1.73 -11.88
CA ARG A 314 4.08 -0.69 -11.88
C ARG A 314 5.20 -1.02 -10.89
N THR A 315 6.39 -0.50 -11.16
CA THR A 315 7.49 -0.56 -10.20
C THR A 315 7.28 0.51 -9.13
N ILE A 316 7.46 0.12 -7.88
CA ILE A 316 7.36 0.99 -6.71
C ILE A 316 8.65 0.97 -5.91
N GLN A 317 8.83 2.03 -5.14
CA GLN A 317 9.83 2.15 -4.09
C GLN A 317 9.12 2.43 -2.78
N GLY A 318 9.56 1.77 -1.72
CA GLY A 318 8.97 1.89 -0.39
C GLY A 318 9.96 1.57 0.72
N LEU A 319 9.44 1.56 1.93
CA LEU A 319 10.16 1.20 3.14
C LEU A 319 9.49 -0.05 3.73
N HIS A 320 10.29 -1.08 3.97
CA HIS A 320 9.85 -2.32 4.61
C HIS A 320 10.35 -2.32 6.05
N MET A 321 9.45 -2.67 6.99
CA MET A 321 9.81 -2.92 8.39
C MET A 321 9.37 -4.33 8.76
N ASP A 322 10.26 -5.06 9.43
CA ASP A 322 10.06 -6.43 9.91
C ASP A 322 10.59 -6.53 11.34
N GLN A 323 9.74 -6.94 12.27
CA GLN A 323 10.11 -7.21 13.66
C GLN A 323 9.79 -8.66 13.98
N ARG A 324 10.81 -9.50 14.13
CA ARG A 324 10.63 -10.95 14.36
C ARG A 324 11.52 -11.49 15.45
N LEU A 325 11.08 -12.60 16.04
CA LEU A 325 11.84 -13.38 17.01
C LEU A 325 13.05 -14.05 16.35
N ILE A 326 14.24 -13.81 16.91
CA ILE A 326 15.48 -14.47 16.51
C ILE A 326 15.87 -15.57 17.48
N GLU A 327 15.73 -15.32 18.78
CA GLU A 327 16.14 -16.27 19.80
C GLU A 327 15.19 -16.23 20.99
N LEU A 328 14.85 -17.40 21.53
CA LEU A 328 14.32 -17.54 22.89
C LEU A 328 15.32 -18.32 23.71
N ARG A 329 15.67 -17.81 24.89
CA ARG A 329 16.50 -18.52 25.85
C ARG A 329 15.92 -18.46 27.25
N ALA A 330 16.03 -19.57 27.98
CA ALA A 330 15.79 -19.60 29.41
C ALA A 330 17.10 -19.33 30.15
N VAL A 331 17.06 -18.41 31.11
CA VAL A 331 18.16 -18.12 32.04
C VAL A 331 17.70 -18.53 33.42
N TYR A 332 18.33 -19.56 33.97
CA TYR A 332 18.07 -20.12 35.28
C TYR A 332 19.00 -19.47 36.31
N SER A 333 18.43 -19.00 37.42
CA SER A 333 19.21 -18.52 38.56
C SER A 333 19.96 -19.69 39.22
N PRO A 334 21.03 -19.40 39.99
CA PRO A 334 21.52 -20.32 41.00
C PRO A 334 20.35 -20.92 41.81
N PRO A 335 20.37 -22.22 42.12
CA PRO A 335 19.40 -22.80 43.03
C PRO A 335 19.45 -22.10 44.39
N PHE A 336 18.31 -21.91 45.03
CA PHE A 336 18.20 -21.36 46.37
C PHE A 336 17.44 -22.32 47.27
N TYR A 337 17.78 -22.35 48.56
CA TYR A 337 17.04 -23.15 49.53
C TYR A 337 15.64 -22.57 49.77
N LEU A 338 14.63 -23.44 49.81
CA LEU A 338 13.23 -23.00 49.96
C LEU A 338 12.94 -22.34 51.31
N HIS A 339 13.63 -22.77 52.37
CA HIS A 339 13.37 -22.35 53.74
C HIS A 339 13.93 -20.97 54.10
N ASN A 340 15.08 -20.58 53.53
CA ASN A 340 15.78 -19.34 53.88
C ASN A 340 16.13 -18.46 52.66
N LYS A 341 15.84 -18.92 51.43
CA LYS A 341 16.15 -18.23 50.16
C LYS A 341 17.64 -17.95 49.93
N THR A 342 18.56 -18.62 50.63
CA THR A 342 20.00 -18.46 50.36
C THR A 342 20.38 -19.24 49.11
N GLU A 343 21.12 -18.60 48.22
CA GLU A 343 21.64 -19.19 46.99
C GLU A 343 22.71 -20.25 47.31
N LEU A 344 22.69 -21.33 46.54
CA LEU A 344 23.73 -22.34 46.54
C LEU A 344 24.90 -21.86 45.67
N ASP A 345 26.11 -22.32 45.99
CA ASP A 345 27.32 -22.07 45.20
C ASP A 345 27.34 -22.96 43.93
N VAL A 346 26.31 -22.80 43.11
CA VAL A 346 26.16 -23.44 41.81
C VAL A 346 25.77 -22.36 40.82
N PRO A 347 26.53 -22.17 39.73
CA PRO A 347 26.25 -21.09 38.79
C PRO A 347 24.88 -21.28 38.12
N GLY A 348 24.25 -20.16 37.78
CA GLY A 348 23.08 -20.17 36.90
C GLY A 348 23.41 -20.77 35.53
N LEU A 349 22.38 -21.28 34.86
CA LEU A 349 22.51 -21.91 33.55
C LEU A 349 21.67 -21.16 32.52
N SER A 350 22.12 -21.11 31.27
CA SER A 350 21.32 -20.61 30.16
C SER A 350 21.10 -21.69 29.12
N ARG A 351 19.89 -21.72 28.54
CA ARG A 351 19.52 -22.68 27.50
C ARG A 351 18.74 -22.00 26.39
N ILE A 352 19.19 -22.18 25.16
CA ILE A 352 18.45 -21.75 23.97
C ILE A 352 17.26 -22.68 23.77
N LEU A 353 16.07 -22.10 23.76
CA LEU A 353 14.79 -22.80 23.54
C LEU A 353 14.36 -22.74 22.08
N TYR A 354 14.71 -21.65 21.39
CA TYR A 354 14.45 -21.46 19.98
C TYR A 354 15.53 -20.58 19.38
N GLN A 355 15.95 -20.90 18.15
CA GLN A 355 16.83 -20.05 17.36
C GLN A 355 16.35 -20.06 15.92
N SER A 356 16.12 -18.88 15.37
CA SER A 356 15.78 -18.70 13.96
C SER A 356 17.01 -18.96 13.12
N THR A 357 16.94 -19.95 12.23
CA THR A 357 17.99 -20.25 11.26
C THR A 357 17.90 -19.38 10.01
N THR A 358 16.98 -18.41 9.96
CA THR A 358 16.83 -17.52 8.80
C THR A 358 17.94 -16.48 8.76
N THR A 359 19.08 -16.88 8.19
CA THR A 359 20.13 -15.99 7.73
C THR A 359 19.61 -15.21 6.53
N THR A 360 19.41 -13.90 6.69
CA THR A 360 19.17 -13.00 5.56
C THR A 360 20.46 -12.97 4.73
N SER A 361 20.54 -13.76 3.67
CA SER A 361 21.70 -13.80 2.78
C SER A 361 21.73 -12.54 1.91
N THR A 362 22.60 -11.60 2.28
CA THR A 362 22.91 -10.41 1.49
C THR A 362 23.52 -10.85 0.16
N THR A 363 22.75 -10.80 -0.93
CA THR A 363 23.27 -11.17 -2.26
C THR A 363 23.93 -9.94 -2.88
N THR A 364 25.24 -9.80 -2.68
CA THR A 364 26.04 -8.76 -3.35
C THR A 364 26.17 -9.14 -4.83
N THR A 365 25.47 -8.43 -5.71
CA THR A 365 25.57 -8.66 -7.16
C THR A 365 26.74 -7.84 -7.70
N THR A 366 27.89 -8.49 -7.91
CA THR A 366 29.05 -7.88 -8.57
C THR A 366 28.87 -7.96 -10.08
N THR A 367 28.59 -6.82 -10.73
CA THR A 367 28.48 -6.73 -12.19
C THR A 367 29.88 -6.78 -12.80
N SER A 368 30.30 -7.94 -13.31
CA SER A 368 31.52 -8.06 -14.12
C SER A 368 31.22 -7.67 -15.58
N THR A 369 31.67 -6.49 -15.97
CA THR A 369 31.63 -5.99 -17.35
C THR A 369 32.52 -6.87 -18.24
N THR A 370 31.93 -7.72 -19.09
CA THR A 370 32.66 -8.48 -20.10
C THR A 370 32.49 -7.80 -21.46
N THR A 371 33.57 -7.15 -21.91
CA THR A 371 33.69 -6.57 -23.24
C THR A 371 33.78 -7.69 -24.26
N THR A 372 32.79 -7.81 -25.16
CA THR A 372 32.81 -8.81 -26.24
C THR A 372 33.00 -8.09 -27.57
N THR A 373 34.09 -8.42 -28.25
CA THR A 373 34.48 -7.93 -29.59
C THR A 373 33.73 -8.69 -30.68
N GLU A 374 33.36 -7.98 -31.75
CA GLU A 374 32.49 -8.43 -32.84
C GLU A 374 33.17 -9.30 -33.93
N THR A 375 32.32 -10.17 -34.52
CA THR A 375 32.22 -10.62 -35.96
C THR A 375 33.18 -11.68 -36.53
N PRO A 376 32.83 -12.44 -37.63
CA PRO A 376 31.69 -12.30 -38.58
C PRO A 376 30.90 -13.57 -39.02
N LYS A 377 29.70 -13.31 -39.59
CA LYS A 377 28.83 -14.04 -40.56
C LYS A 377 29.19 -15.47 -41.03
N THR A 378 28.18 -16.35 -41.13
CA THR A 378 27.84 -17.14 -42.36
C THR A 378 26.41 -17.76 -42.35
N LYS A 379 25.75 -17.56 -43.50
CA LYS A 379 24.61 -18.18 -44.22
C LYS A 379 23.84 -19.44 -43.74
N THR A 380 22.50 -19.28 -43.82
CA THR A 380 21.48 -20.04 -44.61
C THR A 380 21.01 -21.47 -44.24
N ALA A 381 19.66 -21.61 -44.28
CA ALA A 381 18.79 -22.79 -44.61
C ALA A 381 17.93 -23.27 -43.41
N SER A 382 16.62 -22.97 -43.30
CA SER A 382 15.41 -23.44 -44.02
C SER A 382 14.62 -24.53 -43.26
N PHE A 383 13.41 -24.14 -42.78
CA PHE A 383 12.11 -24.87 -42.69
C PHE A 383 12.01 -26.30 -42.08
N PRO A 384 10.78 -26.79 -41.74
CA PRO A 384 9.79 -26.30 -40.77
C PRO A 384 9.42 -27.43 -39.76
N GLU A 385 8.39 -27.22 -38.93
CA GLU A 385 7.26 -28.16 -38.75
C GLU A 385 6.70 -28.20 -37.31
N LYS A 386 5.36 -28.14 -37.28
CA LYS A 386 4.44 -28.23 -36.15
C LYS A 386 3.81 -29.61 -36.19
N PRO A 387 3.51 -30.22 -35.05
CA PRO A 387 2.14 -30.73 -34.80
C PRO A 387 1.71 -30.36 -33.36
N GLN A 388 0.56 -29.81 -33.01
CA GLN A 388 -0.87 -30.17 -33.21
C GLN A 388 -1.26 -31.57 -32.71
N SER A 389 -2.44 -31.62 -32.07
CA SER A 389 -3.19 -32.76 -31.46
C SER A 389 -2.88 -33.03 -29.98
N ASP A 390 -3.81 -33.30 -29.07
CA ASP A 390 -5.29 -33.42 -29.11
C ASP A 390 -5.80 -33.37 -27.65
N SER A 391 -6.90 -32.66 -27.37
CA SER A 391 -8.23 -33.22 -27.07
C SER A 391 -8.27 -34.28 -25.95
N LEU A 392 -8.98 -33.99 -24.85
CA LEU A 392 -9.85 -34.94 -24.18
C LEU A 392 -10.99 -34.19 -23.47
N SER A 393 -12.19 -34.68 -23.77
CA SER A 393 -13.50 -34.23 -23.34
C SER A 393 -14.04 -35.13 -22.22
N LEU A 394 -15.13 -34.65 -21.61
CA LEU A 394 -16.19 -35.38 -20.90
C LEU A 394 -15.94 -35.89 -19.48
N GLY A 395 -16.65 -35.26 -18.55
CA GLY A 395 -16.97 -35.75 -17.22
C GLY A 395 -18.21 -35.05 -16.68
N VAL A 396 -19.36 -35.31 -17.31
CA VAL A 396 -20.69 -34.95 -16.80
C VAL A 396 -20.93 -35.77 -15.53
N VAL A 397 -21.18 -35.11 -14.40
CA VAL A 397 -21.82 -35.74 -13.23
C VAL A 397 -22.97 -34.85 -12.80
N THR A 398 -24.18 -35.38 -13.02
CA THR A 398 -25.46 -34.84 -12.61
C THR A 398 -25.88 -35.45 -11.28
N LEU A 399 -26.69 -34.70 -10.52
CA LEU A 399 -27.58 -35.10 -9.43
C LEU A 399 -26.97 -35.28 -8.03
N PHE A 400 -27.22 -34.31 -7.16
CA PHE A 400 -27.96 -34.57 -5.92
C PHE A 400 -28.85 -33.35 -5.58
N SER A 401 -30.16 -33.57 -5.67
CA SER A 401 -31.18 -32.69 -5.12
C SER A 401 -31.24 -32.96 -3.62
N GLY A 402 -30.87 -31.97 -2.80
CA GLY A 402 -30.95 -32.03 -1.34
C GLY A 402 -31.90 -30.94 -0.86
N THR A 403 -33.05 -31.40 -0.38
CA THR A 403 -34.18 -30.65 0.17
C THR A 403 -33.83 -29.70 1.31
N VAL A 404 -34.42 -28.51 1.24
CA VAL A 404 -34.53 -27.48 2.27
C VAL A 404 -35.39 -27.98 3.43
N PRO A 405 -34.99 -27.74 4.71
CA PRO A 405 -35.95 -27.49 5.77
C PRO A 405 -35.91 -26.02 6.19
N ALA A 406 -37.12 -25.51 6.37
CA ALA A 406 -37.44 -24.14 6.69
C ALA A 406 -37.29 -23.85 8.19
N THR A 407 -37.16 -22.55 8.47
CA THR A 407 -37.69 -21.82 9.65
C THR A 407 -37.11 -22.10 11.04
N ALA A 408 -36.39 -21.10 11.56
CA ALA A 408 -36.59 -20.59 12.92
C ALA A 408 -36.32 -19.07 12.95
N PRO A 409 -37.19 -18.25 13.57
CA PRO A 409 -37.00 -16.81 13.66
C PRO A 409 -36.01 -16.46 14.78
N MET A 410 -34.95 -15.73 14.45
CA MET A 410 -34.01 -15.20 15.44
C MET A 410 -34.55 -13.88 15.97
N GLN A 411 -34.95 -13.88 17.24
CA GLN A 411 -35.33 -12.67 17.98
C GLN A 411 -34.12 -11.74 18.10
N VAL A 412 -34.27 -10.52 17.58
CA VAL A 412 -33.32 -9.42 17.76
C VAL A 412 -33.68 -8.71 19.06
N TYR A 413 -32.87 -8.92 20.10
CA TYR A 413 -32.89 -8.05 21.28
C TYR A 413 -32.14 -6.75 20.97
N PHE A 414 -32.90 -5.67 20.82
CA PHE A 414 -32.41 -4.30 20.92
C PHE A 414 -32.08 -4.02 22.39
N LEU A 415 -30.79 -3.90 22.72
CA LEU A 415 -30.36 -3.22 23.95
C LEU A 415 -29.89 -1.82 23.58
N LEU A 416 -30.75 -0.85 23.85
CA LEU A 416 -30.37 0.55 24.04
C LEU A 416 -29.51 0.64 25.31
N SER A 417 -28.26 1.10 25.19
CA SER A 417 -27.58 1.76 26.30
C SER A 417 -27.07 3.11 25.84
N SER A 418 -27.91 4.11 26.05
CA SER A 418 -27.54 5.50 26.23
C SER A 418 -26.72 5.66 27.51
N ALA A 419 -25.51 6.19 27.40
CA ALA A 419 -24.85 6.88 28.50
C ALA A 419 -23.95 7.99 27.95
N LEU A 420 -24.50 9.21 27.93
CA LEU A 420 -23.73 10.43 28.12
C LEU A 420 -22.91 10.28 29.40
N LEU A 421 -21.64 10.68 29.39
CA LEU A 421 -21.10 11.47 30.50
C LEU A 421 -20.01 12.42 29.98
N PHE A 422 -20.33 13.71 30.12
CA PHE A 422 -19.41 14.83 30.15
C PHE A 422 -18.49 14.75 31.39
N PHE A 423 -17.29 15.31 31.28
CA PHE A 423 -16.51 16.14 32.22
C PHE A 423 -15.00 15.95 31.88
N LEU A 424 -14.37 16.91 31.18
CA LEU A 424 -13.61 18.07 31.71
C LEU A 424 -12.21 17.70 32.22
N LEU A 425 -11.19 17.89 31.35
CA LEU A 425 -10.07 18.82 31.52
C LEU A 425 -9.26 18.92 30.22
#